data_AF-A0A285F1X0-F1
#
_entry.id   AF-A0A285F1X0-F1
#
_cell.length_a   1.000
_cell.length_b   1.000
_cell.length_c   1.000
_cell.angle_alpha   90.00
_cell.angle_beta   90.00
_cell.angle_gamma   90.00
#
_symmetry.space_group_name_H-M   'P 1'
#
loop_
_entity.id
_entity.type
_entity.pdbx_description
1 polymer ?
#
loop_
_entity_poly.entity_id
_entity_poly.type
_entity_poly.pdbx_seq_one_letter_code
_entity_poly.pdbx_strand_id
1 'polypeptide(L)'
;MKLFKDMKSIKLKLLISILLIVLLSIIGISLSSYSFMKEKLYEEKRSKLKELVESNLGILEYYHKLEKQGSLSQKEAQAKSKELIKSKL
;
A
#
# COMPACT_ATOMS: atom_id res chain seq x y z
N MET A 1 -25.01 32.42 -10.53
CA MET A 1 -25.82 32.65 -9.31
C MET A 1 -27.25 33.16 -9.61
N LYS A 2 -27.93 32.65 -10.67
CA LYS A 2 -29.32 33.02 -11.01
C LYS A 2 -30.35 31.94 -10.64
N LEU A 3 -29.91 30.71 -10.37
CA LEU A 3 -30.79 29.55 -10.08
C LEU A 3 -31.60 29.68 -8.78
N PHE A 4 -31.13 30.47 -7.80
CA PHE A 4 -31.80 30.62 -6.50
C PHE A 4 -32.77 31.81 -6.42
N LYS A 5 -32.82 32.64 -7.48
CA LYS A 5 -33.57 33.91 -7.46
C LYS A 5 -35.07 33.70 -7.67
N ASP A 6 -35.46 32.64 -8.38
CA ASP A 6 -36.85 32.41 -8.81
C ASP A 6 -37.65 31.46 -7.89
N MET A 7 -37.01 30.88 -6.86
CA MET A 7 -37.66 29.92 -5.95
C MET A 7 -38.25 30.61 -4.72
N LYS A 8 -39.59 30.66 -4.64
CA LYS A 8 -40.34 31.33 -3.55
C LYS A 8 -40.35 30.58 -2.20
N SER A 9 -39.97 29.31 -2.14
CA SER A 9 -40.04 28.49 -0.91
C SER A 9 -38.69 28.38 -0.18
N ILE A 10 -38.63 28.85 1.06
CA ILE A 10 -37.45 28.76 1.96
C ILE A 10 -37.00 27.31 2.16
N LYS A 11 -37.95 26.36 2.24
CA LYS A 11 -37.67 24.93 2.38
C LYS A 11 -36.85 24.39 1.19
N LEU A 12 -37.15 24.85 -0.03
CA LEU A 12 -36.45 24.43 -1.23
C LEU A 12 -35.01 24.99 -1.28
N LYS A 13 -34.80 26.23 -0.84
CA LYS A 13 -33.46 26.82 -0.73
C LYS A 13 -32.58 26.07 0.28
N LEU A 14 -33.14 25.70 1.43
CA LEU A 14 -32.46 24.89 2.44
C LEU A 14 -32.10 23.50 1.90
N LEU A 15 -33.03 22.81 1.25
CA LEU A 15 -32.77 21.49 0.65
C LEU A 15 -31.66 21.55 -0.40
N ILE A 16 -31.68 22.53 -1.30
CA ILE A 16 -30.62 22.68 -2.30
C ILE A 16 -29.28 23.02 -1.64
N SER A 17 -29.27 23.87 -0.61
CA SER A 17 -28.04 24.20 0.11
C SER A 17 -27.42 22.97 0.77
N ILE A 18 -28.23 22.13 1.41
CA ILE A 18 -27.78 20.88 2.03
C ILE A 18 -27.24 19.93 0.95
N LEU A 19 -27.98 19.76 -0.15
CA LEU A 19 -27.55 18.92 -1.27
C LEU A 19 -26.19 19.38 -1.83
N LEU A 20 -25.99 20.70 -1.94
CA LEU A 20 -24.78 21.29 -2.47
C LEU A 20 -23.59 21.09 -1.53
N ILE A 21 -23.80 21.19 -0.21
CA ILE A 21 -22.78 20.88 0.81
C ILE A 21 -22.39 19.41 0.73
N VAL A 22 -23.36 18.49 0.64
CA VAL A 22 -23.09 17.05 0.50
C VAL A 22 -22.30 16.76 -0.77
N LEU A 23 -22.69 17.37 -1.89
CA LEU A 23 -21.99 17.19 -3.17
C LEU A 23 -20.54 17.69 -3.09
N LEU A 24 -20.32 18.87 -2.52
CA LEU A 24 -18.98 19.43 -2.31
C LEU A 24 -18.13 18.54 -1.40
N SER A 25 -18.73 17.95 -0.37
CA SER A 25 -18.04 17.05 0.56
C SER A 25 -17.55 15.78 -0.14
N ILE A 26 -18.40 15.18 -0.98
CA ILE A 26 -18.05 13.98 -1.76
C ILE A 26 -16.90 14.29 -2.72
N ILE A 27 -16.95 15.43 -3.41
CA ILE A 27 -15.90 15.86 -4.33
C ILE A 27 -14.59 16.08 -3.57
N GLY A 28 -14.64 16.77 -2.42
CA GLY A 28 -13.47 17.02 -1.58
C GLY A 28 -12.79 15.72 -1.13
N ILE A 29 -13.57 14.76 -0.62
CA ILE A 29 -13.06 13.45 -0.18
C ILE A 29 -12.48 12.67 -1.36
N SER A 30 -13.14 12.68 -2.51
CA SER A 30 -12.70 11.93 -3.69
C SER A 30 -11.33 12.42 -4.19
N LEU A 31 -11.13 13.75 -4.22
CA LEU A 31 -9.87 14.36 -4.65
C LEU A 31 -8.74 14.06 -3.67
N SER A 32 -8.97 14.13 -2.36
CA SER A 32 -7.95 13.83 -1.37
C SER A 32 -7.60 12.34 -1.28
N SER A 33 -8.60 11.47 -1.46
CA SER A 33 -8.43 10.02 -1.33
C SER A 33 -7.51 9.44 -2.40
N TYR A 34 -7.52 9.98 -3.63
CA TYR A 34 -6.69 9.48 -4.72
C TYR A 34 -5.19 9.60 -4.41
N SER A 35 -4.75 10.78 -3.98
CA SER A 35 -3.33 11.02 -3.65
C SER A 35 -2.88 10.18 -2.45
N PHE A 36 -3.71 10.15 -1.40
CA PHE A 36 -3.43 9.37 -0.19
C PHE A 36 -3.33 7.88 -0.48
N MET A 37 -4.28 7.32 -1.25
CA MET A 37 -4.26 5.92 -1.63
C MET A 37 -3.03 5.58 -2.48
N LYS A 38 -2.65 6.44 -3.42
CA LYS A 38 -1.48 6.20 -4.27
C LYS A 38 -0.21 6.08 -3.44
N GLU A 39 0.04 7.04 -2.55
CA GLU A 39 1.21 7.04 -1.67
C GLU A 39 1.25 5.80 -0.78
N LYS A 40 0.12 5.49 -0.12
CA LYS A 40 -0.01 4.29 0.72
C LYS A 40 0.28 3.00 -0.04
N LEU A 41 -0.16 2.91 -1.29
CA LEU A 41 0.05 1.72 -2.13
C LEU A 41 1.53 1.52 -2.50
N TYR A 42 2.28 2.62 -2.69
CA TYR A 42 3.73 2.54 -2.89
C TYR A 42 4.47 2.20 -1.60
N GLU A 43 4.04 2.75 -0.47
CA GLU A 43 4.61 2.45 0.85
C GLU A 43 4.41 0.96 1.20
N GLU A 44 3.19 0.43 1.02
CA GLU A 44 2.89 -0.99 1.23
C GLU A 44 3.71 -1.89 0.31
N LYS A 45 3.85 -1.52 -0.97
CA LYS A 45 4.75 -2.25 -1.90
C LYS A 45 6.19 -2.25 -1.40
N ARG A 46 6.68 -1.11 -0.91
CA ARG A 46 8.04 -0.99 -0.36
C ARG A 46 8.22 -1.85 0.89
N SER A 47 7.26 -1.83 1.81
CA SER A 47 7.30 -2.67 3.02
C SER A 47 7.32 -4.14 2.66
N LYS A 48 6.43 -4.57 1.76
CA LYS A 48 6.35 -5.97 1.34
C LYS A 48 7.63 -6.46 0.65
N LEU A 49 8.25 -5.62 -0.18
CA LEU A 49 9.54 -5.94 -0.79
C LEU A 49 10.65 -6.02 0.27
N LYS A 50 10.66 -5.10 1.23
CA LYS A 50 11.62 -5.11 2.34
C LYS A 50 11.50 -6.38 3.18
N GLU A 51 10.29 -6.75 3.58
CA GLU A 51 10.00 -7.98 4.33
C GLU A 51 10.44 -9.24 3.56
N LEU A 52 10.19 -9.27 2.24
CA LEU A 52 10.62 -10.39 1.39
C LEU A 52 12.15 -10.50 1.34
N VAL A 53 12.87 -9.37 1.23
CA VAL A 53 14.34 -9.34 1.26
C VAL A 53 14.87 -9.75 2.64
N GLU A 54 14.33 -9.21 3.73
CA GLU A 54 14.75 -9.53 5.10
C GLU A 54 14.54 -11.01 5.44
N SER A 55 13.39 -11.58 5.03
CA SER A 55 13.10 -13.02 5.17
C SER A 55 14.13 -13.88 4.42
N ASN A 56 14.50 -13.47 3.19
CA ASN A 56 15.49 -14.19 2.39
C ASN A 56 16.92 -14.02 2.91
N LEU A 57 17.27 -12.87 3.51
CA LEU A 57 18.54 -12.68 4.19
C LEU A 57 18.69 -13.65 5.37
N GLY A 58 17.62 -13.89 6.15
CA GLY A 58 17.65 -14.89 7.22
C GLY A 58 17.97 -16.30 6.72
N ILE A 59 17.50 -16.66 5.51
CA ILE A 59 17.86 -17.93 4.86
C ILE A 59 19.35 -17.97 4.54
N LEU A 60 19.90 -16.89 3.97
CA LEU A 60 21.31 -16.79 3.63
C LEU A 60 22.19 -16.87 4.89
N GLU A 61 21.83 -16.17 5.95
CA GLU A 61 22.53 -16.21 7.24
C GLU A 61 22.56 -17.61 7.85
N TYR A 62 21.43 -18.33 7.80
CA TYR A 62 21.36 -19.71 8.28
C TYR A 62 22.33 -20.62 7.54
N TYR A 63 22.34 -20.59 6.20
CA TYR A 63 23.24 -21.42 5.41
C TYR A 63 24.71 -20.99 5.52
N HIS A 64 24.98 -19.69 5.65
CA HIS A 64 26.33 -19.19 5.90
C HIS A 64 26.86 -19.60 7.28
N LYS A 65 26.00 -19.71 8.29
CA LYS A 65 26.37 -20.26 9.59
C LYS A 65 26.74 -21.74 9.50
N LEU A 66 25.99 -22.53 8.74
CA LEU A 66 26.31 -23.95 8.49
C LEU A 66 27.64 -24.12 7.75
N GLU A 67 27.94 -23.22 6.81
CA GLU A 67 29.24 -23.16 6.15
C GLU A 67 30.37 -22.88 7.16
N LYS A 68 30.23 -21.84 7.99
CA LYS A 68 31.22 -21.48 9.02
C LYS A 68 31.45 -22.57 10.06
N GLN A 69 30.44 -23.39 10.33
CA GLN A 69 30.53 -24.55 11.23
C GLN A 69 31.16 -25.79 10.56
N GLY A 70 31.50 -25.72 9.27
CA GLY A 70 32.03 -26.84 8.50
C GLY A 70 30.99 -27.90 8.16
N SER A 71 29.69 -27.64 8.41
CA SER A 71 28.60 -28.58 8.12
C SER A 71 28.25 -28.62 6.62
N LEU A 72 28.57 -27.56 5.88
CA LEU A 72 28.41 -27.47 4.44
C LEU A 72 29.65 -26.82 3.83
N SER A 73 30.02 -27.22 2.62
CA SER A 73 30.92 -26.40 1.81
C SER A 73 30.22 -25.13 1.36
N GLN A 74 31.00 -24.09 1.01
CA GLN A 74 30.47 -22.83 0.49
C GLN A 74 29.53 -23.05 -0.71
N LYS A 75 29.90 -23.94 -1.64
CA LYS A 75 29.09 -24.25 -2.83
C LYS A 75 27.74 -24.90 -2.45
N GLU A 76 27.73 -25.81 -1.49
CA GLU A 76 26.51 -26.46 -1.02
C GLU A 76 25.58 -25.50 -0.27
N ALA A 77 26.14 -24.65 0.59
CA ALA A 77 25.38 -23.61 1.29
C ALA A 77 24.72 -22.62 0.31
N GLN A 78 25.45 -22.22 -0.74
CA GLN A 78 24.91 -21.36 -1.80
C GLN A 78 23.86 -22.05 -2.66
N ALA A 79 24.04 -23.34 -2.98
CA ALA A 79 23.05 -24.09 -3.77
C ALA A 79 21.74 -24.27 -3.00
N LYS A 80 21.81 -24.71 -1.73
CA LYS A 80 20.64 -24.95 -0.88
C LYS A 80 19.89 -23.67 -0.54
N SER A 81 20.60 -22.57 -0.29
CA SER A 81 19.95 -21.27 -0.06
C SER A 81 19.22 -20.76 -1.30
N LYS A 82 19.82 -20.88 -2.50
CA LYS A 82 19.16 -20.53 -3.77
C LYS A 82 17.92 -21.37 -4.04
N GLU A 83 18.01 -22.68 -3.81
CA GLU A 83 16.87 -23.60 -3.98
C GLU A 83 15.71 -23.21 -3.07
N LEU A 84 16.00 -22.92 -1.79
CA LEU A 84 14.97 -22.54 -0.82
C LEU A 84 14.38 -21.15 -1.08
N ILE A 85 15.18 -20.19 -1.54
CA ILE A 85 14.67 -18.88 -1.96
C ILE A 85 13.76 -19.03 -3.18
N LYS A 86 14.14 -19.87 -4.15
CA LYS A 86 13.35 -20.13 -5.36
C LYS A 86 12.01 -20.82 -5.05
N SER A 87 11.94 -21.69 -4.05
CA SER A 87 10.68 -22.36 -3.67
C SER A 87 9.72 -21.49 -2.87
N LYS A 88 10.18 -20.36 -2.33
CA LYS A 88 9.37 -19.37 -1.61
C LYS A 88 8.84 -18.22 -2.48
N LEU A 89 9.32 -18.12 -3.73
CA LEU A 89 8.83 -17.18 -4.75
C LEU A 89 7.66 -17.79 -5.52
#